data_AF-A0A8J3CHQ9-F1
#
_entry.id   AF-A0A8J3CHQ9-F1
#
_cell.length_a   1.000
_cell.length_b   1.000
_cell.length_c   1.000
_cell.angle_alpha   90.00
_cell.angle_beta   90.00
_cell.angle_gamma   90.00
#
_symmetry.space_group_name_H-M   'P 1'
#
loop_
_entity.id
_entity.type
_entity.pdbx_description
1 polymer ?
#
loop_
_entity_poly.entity_id
_entity_poly.type
_entity_poly.pdbx_seq_one_letter_code
_entity_poly.pdbx_strand_id
1 'polypeptide(L)'
;MYATLQTLGGLFWTATYLLAIRQGHRDRTYGIPLVALWANISWEFVYTFVRPPAHDDPGLNKLNFASNLLWFTFDVVIVVQALTYGRREFPRLRASVFYGMFALGLATACATVMLVSDEFDDPFGARAAFGQNLLMSGAFLMMLHARGSLRGQSASIALCKMMGTGMASLAFALHPPKPSYEDSVLLPFLFVTILVYDVIYLIAVLRARRQATGKPGRDEETHERAA
;
A
#
# COMPACT_ATOMS: atom_id res chain seq x y z
N MET A 1 -18.02 8.38 16.13
CA MET A 1 -17.48 7.03 15.86
C MET A 1 -16.81 6.96 14.49
N TYR A 2 -17.53 7.21 13.39
CA TYR A 2 -16.96 7.23 12.03
C TYR A 2 -15.66 8.05 11.89
N ALA A 3 -15.69 9.34 12.23
CA ALA A 3 -14.51 10.21 12.13
C ALA A 3 -13.32 9.71 12.96
N THR A 4 -13.57 9.15 14.15
CA THR A 4 -12.54 8.57 15.01
C THR A 4 -11.84 7.38 14.34
N LEU A 5 -12.63 6.47 13.74
CA LEU A 5 -12.10 5.31 13.02
C LEU A 5 -11.31 5.74 11.78
N GLN A 6 -11.82 6.71 11.01
CA GLN A 6 -11.13 7.25 9.84
C GLN A 6 -9.79 7.90 10.22
N THR A 7 -9.77 8.73 11.28
CA THR A 7 -8.53 9.36 11.77
C THR A 7 -7.52 8.32 12.23
N LEU A 8 -7.93 7.32 13.02
CA LEU A 8 -7.03 6.24 13.46
C LEU A 8 -6.52 5.43 12.26
N GLY A 9 -7.39 5.10 11.32
CA GLY A 9 -7.02 4.44 10.07
C GLY A 9 -5.98 5.22 9.29
N GLY A 10 -6.18 6.53 9.16
CA GLY A 10 -5.26 7.45 8.49
C GLY A 10 -3.92 7.59 9.19
N LEU A 11 -3.89 7.58 10.53
CA LEU A 11 -2.64 7.58 11.30
C LEU A 11 -1.84 6.28 11.08
N PHE A 12 -2.51 5.13 11.06
CA PHE A 12 -1.87 3.85 10.76
C PHE A 12 -1.34 3.77 9.32
N TRP A 13 -2.08 4.31 8.34
CA TRP A 13 -1.60 4.41 6.96
C TRP A 13 -0.43 5.38 6.81
N THR A 14 -0.47 6.51 7.50
CA THR A 14 0.66 7.44 7.59
C THR A 14 1.90 6.76 8.16
N ALA A 15 1.75 5.99 9.25
CA ALA A 15 2.83 5.18 9.80
C ALA A 15 3.33 4.13 8.79
N THR A 16 2.43 3.51 8.03
CA THR A 16 2.76 2.54 6.98
C THR A 16 3.66 3.17 5.91
N TYR A 17 3.29 4.35 5.40
CA TYR A 17 4.08 5.10 4.43
C TYR A 17 5.47 5.46 4.99
N LEU A 18 5.54 6.03 6.19
CA LEU A 18 6.81 6.41 6.81
C LEU A 18 7.73 5.21 7.05
N LEU A 19 7.17 4.09 7.51
CA LEU A 19 7.92 2.85 7.71
C LEU A 19 8.37 2.25 6.37
N ALA A 20 7.54 2.28 5.33
CA ALA A 20 7.89 1.80 4.00
C ALA A 20 9.00 2.64 3.36
N ILE A 21 8.94 3.98 3.49
CA ILE A 21 9.99 4.90 3.04
C ILE A 21 11.29 4.60 3.78
N ARG A 22 11.24 4.51 5.11
CA ARG A 22 12.42 4.20 5.94
C ARG A 22 13.04 2.86 5.55
N GLN A 23 12.21 1.82 5.40
CA GLN A 23 12.68 0.47 5.05
C GLN A 23 13.25 0.42 3.62
N GLY A 24 12.59 1.08 2.66
CA GLY A 24 13.07 1.19 1.28
C GLY A 24 14.44 1.87 1.19
N HIS A 25 14.62 2.97 1.92
CA HIS A 25 15.92 3.65 1.99
C HIS A 25 16.99 2.76 2.62
N ARG A 26 16.70 2.14 3.77
CA ARG A 26 17.62 1.25 4.50
C ARG A 26 18.09 0.08 3.63
N ASP A 27 17.15 -0.56 2.91
CA ASP A 27 17.43 -1.76 2.13
C ASP A 27 17.83 -1.46 0.67
N ARG A 28 17.92 -0.18 0.32
CA ARG A 28 18.17 0.33 -1.04
C ARG A 28 17.28 -0.35 -2.08
N THR A 29 15.98 -0.32 -1.83
CA THR A 29 14.92 -0.87 -2.68
C THR A 29 13.62 -0.08 -2.48
N TYR A 30 12.54 -0.46 -3.15
CA TYR A 30 11.21 0.10 -2.87
C TYR A 30 10.48 -0.72 -1.80
N GLY A 31 9.73 -0.01 -0.94
CA GLY A 31 8.98 -0.59 0.18
C GLY A 31 7.51 -0.95 -0.13
N ILE A 32 6.95 -0.41 -1.21
CA ILE A 32 5.59 -0.71 -1.68
C ILE A 32 5.67 -1.39 -3.06
N PRO A 33 4.97 -2.50 -3.31
CA PRO A 33 4.95 -3.16 -4.62
C PRO A 33 4.59 -2.19 -5.76
N LEU A 34 5.27 -2.30 -6.91
CA LEU A 34 5.15 -1.32 -7.99
C LEU A 34 3.70 -1.10 -8.47
N VAL A 35 2.95 -2.19 -8.67
CA VAL A 35 1.54 -2.11 -9.12
C VAL A 35 0.65 -1.38 -8.11
N ALA A 36 0.93 -1.52 -6.82
CA ALA A 36 0.21 -0.82 -5.77
C ALA A 36 0.64 0.65 -5.68
N LEU A 37 1.93 0.93 -5.84
CA LEU A 37 2.47 2.28 -5.88
C LEU A 37 1.88 3.10 -7.03
N TRP A 38 1.77 2.52 -8.22
CA TRP A 38 1.15 3.18 -9.38
C TRP A 38 -0.31 3.52 -9.11
N ALA A 39 -1.04 2.61 -8.48
CA ALA A 39 -2.43 2.82 -8.12
C ALA A 39 -2.58 3.89 -7.03
N ASN A 40 -1.81 3.81 -5.94
CA ASN A 40 -1.82 4.77 -4.84
C ASN A 40 -1.55 6.19 -5.31
N ILE A 41 -0.42 6.44 -5.98
CA ILE A 41 -0.08 7.80 -6.41
C ILE A 41 -1.11 8.35 -7.39
N SER A 42 -1.70 7.48 -8.21
CA SER A 42 -2.78 7.85 -9.14
C SER A 42 -4.05 8.23 -8.39
N TRP A 43 -4.44 7.43 -7.40
CA TRP A 43 -5.61 7.69 -6.57
C TRP A 43 -5.46 9.00 -5.78
N GLU A 44 -4.32 9.18 -5.11
CA GLU A 44 -4.04 10.40 -4.37
C GLU A 44 -3.97 11.62 -5.30
N PHE A 45 -3.38 11.49 -6.49
CA PHE A 45 -3.38 12.57 -7.48
C PHE A 45 -4.80 12.94 -7.93
N VAL A 46 -5.58 11.94 -8.34
CA VAL A 46 -6.93 12.14 -8.88
C VAL A 46 -7.84 12.76 -7.82
N TYR A 47 -7.84 12.25 -6.59
CA TYR A 47 -8.70 12.73 -5.51
C TYR A 47 -8.13 13.93 -4.72
N THR A 48 -6.95 14.42 -5.09
CA THR A 48 -6.43 15.71 -4.59
C THR A 48 -6.61 16.83 -5.61
N PHE A 49 -6.31 16.58 -6.89
CA PHE A 49 -6.14 17.64 -7.89
C PHE A 49 -7.15 17.60 -9.04
N VAL A 50 -7.69 16.43 -9.40
CA VAL A 50 -8.56 16.28 -10.57
C VAL A 50 -10.03 16.35 -10.17
N ARG A 51 -10.41 15.57 -9.16
CA ARG A 51 -11.77 15.47 -8.62
C ARG A 51 -11.74 15.37 -7.10
N PRO A 52 -11.37 16.46 -6.39
CA PRO A 52 -11.40 16.47 -4.94
C PRO A 52 -12.83 16.16 -4.44
N PRO A 53 -13.01 15.19 -3.53
CA PRO A 53 -14.34 14.87 -3.00
C PRO A 53 -14.95 16.09 -2.31
N ALA A 54 -16.19 16.42 -2.67
CA ALA A 54 -16.93 17.49 -2.04
C ALA A 54 -17.76 16.94 -0.87
N HIS A 55 -17.55 17.49 0.32
CA HIS A 55 -18.42 17.38 1.47
C HIS A 55 -19.13 18.72 1.73
N ASP A 56 -20.34 18.65 2.29
CA ASP A 56 -21.09 19.83 2.71
C ASP A 56 -20.39 20.63 3.82
N ASP A 57 -19.49 19.98 4.58
CA ASP A 57 -18.67 20.60 5.61
C ASP A 57 -17.32 21.10 5.03
N PRO A 58 -17.09 22.43 4.99
CA PRO A 58 -15.84 23.01 4.50
C PRO A 58 -14.59 22.60 5.30
N GLY A 59 -14.75 22.29 6.59
CA GLY A 59 -13.67 21.82 7.46
C GLY A 59 -13.21 20.41 7.07
N LEU A 60 -14.16 19.50 6.79
CA LEU A 60 -13.85 18.16 6.32
C LEU A 60 -13.19 18.17 4.94
N ASN A 61 -13.60 19.06 4.04
CA ASN A 61 -12.94 19.25 2.74
C ASN A 61 -11.46 19.61 2.89
N LYS A 62 -11.15 20.58 3.77
CA LYS A 62 -9.75 20.98 4.03
C LYS A 62 -8.93 19.85 4.64
N LEU A 63 -9.52 19.08 5.56
CA LEU A 63 -8.84 17.97 6.21
C LEU A 63 -8.55 16.82 5.23
N ASN A 64 -9.51 16.46 4.38
CA ASN A 64 -9.35 15.45 3.35
C ASN A 64 -8.29 15.86 2.33
N PHE A 65 -8.34 17.11 1.85
CA PHE A 65 -7.33 17.64 0.95
C PHE A 65 -5.93 17.58 1.58
N ALA A 66 -5.77 18.03 2.82
CA ALA A 66 -4.48 17.99 3.51
C ALA A 66 -3.95 16.56 3.71
N SER A 67 -4.85 15.61 3.99
CA SER A 67 -4.50 14.19 4.18
C SER A 67 -4.06 13.54 2.86
N ASN A 68 -4.82 13.73 1.79
CA ASN A 68 -4.48 13.20 0.47
C ASN A 68 -3.21 13.85 -0.09
N LEU A 69 -3.02 15.16 0.10
CA LEU A 69 -1.80 15.85 -0.30
C LEU A 69 -0.56 15.32 0.45
N LEU A 70 -0.72 15.01 1.73
CA LEU A 70 0.34 14.41 2.55
C LEU A 70 0.70 13.00 2.02
N TRP A 71 -0.30 12.16 1.75
CA TRP A 71 -0.08 10.80 1.22
C TRP A 71 0.47 10.82 -0.20
N PHE A 72 -0.02 11.71 -1.07
CA PHE A 72 0.55 11.96 -2.38
C PHE A 72 2.04 12.31 -2.29
N THR A 73 2.43 13.14 -1.31
CA THR A 73 3.84 13.50 -1.09
C THR A 73 4.67 12.27 -0.69
N PHE A 74 4.13 11.38 0.15
CA PHE A 74 4.80 10.11 0.46
C PHE A 74 4.93 9.20 -0.75
N ASP A 75 3.89 9.10 -1.57
CA ASP A 75 3.93 8.32 -2.80
C ASP A 75 4.97 8.85 -3.77
N VAL A 76 5.10 10.18 -3.94
CA VAL A 76 6.18 10.79 -4.74
C VAL A 76 7.55 10.34 -4.24
N VAL A 77 7.78 10.34 -2.91
CA VAL A 77 9.04 9.86 -2.33
C VAL A 77 9.27 8.37 -2.66
N ILE A 78 8.23 7.55 -2.59
CA ILE A 78 8.33 6.10 -2.88
C ILE A 78 8.50 5.84 -4.38
N VAL A 79 7.91 6.65 -5.26
CA VAL A 79 8.17 6.64 -6.71
C VAL A 79 9.63 6.94 -6.98
N VAL A 80 10.21 7.97 -6.34
CA VAL A 80 11.64 8.27 -6.47
C VAL A 80 12.48 7.08 -5.99
N GLN A 81 12.14 6.44 -4.87
CA GLN A 81 12.83 5.22 -4.42
C GLN A 81 12.70 4.07 -5.43
N ALA A 82 11.53 3.87 -6.02
CA ALA A 82 11.28 2.82 -7.01
C ALA A 82 12.06 3.06 -8.32
N LEU A 83 12.11 4.29 -8.80
CA LEU A 83 12.88 4.66 -10.00
C LEU A 83 14.40 4.59 -9.77
N THR A 84 14.85 4.92 -8.57
CA THR A 84 16.28 4.93 -8.20
C THR A 84 16.80 3.54 -7.87
N TYR A 85 16.06 2.77 -7.08
CA TYR A 85 16.51 1.48 -6.55
C TYR A 85 15.85 0.27 -7.22
N GLY A 86 14.61 0.42 -7.69
CA GLY A 86 13.80 -0.70 -8.17
C GLY A 86 14.36 -1.40 -9.41
N ARG A 87 15.11 -0.70 -10.25
CA ARG A 87 15.77 -1.29 -11.42
C ARG A 87 16.65 -2.50 -11.07
N ARG A 88 17.24 -2.52 -9.88
CA ARG A 88 18.10 -3.61 -9.39
C ARG A 88 17.33 -4.89 -9.09
N GLU A 89 16.03 -4.79 -8.83
CA GLU A 89 15.13 -5.93 -8.59
C GLU A 89 14.75 -6.64 -9.90
N PHE A 90 15.02 -6.03 -11.07
CA PHE A 90 14.69 -6.58 -12.39
C PHE A 90 15.94 -6.75 -13.26
N PRO A 91 16.94 -7.57 -12.87
CA PRO A 91 18.23 -7.66 -13.55
C PRO A 91 18.12 -8.14 -15.02
N ARG A 92 17.07 -8.93 -15.32
CA ARG A 92 16.81 -9.46 -16.68
C ARG A 92 16.19 -8.44 -17.64
N LEU A 93 15.66 -7.32 -17.16
CA LEU A 93 15.09 -6.28 -18.01
C LEU A 93 16.16 -5.27 -18.43
N ARG A 94 16.05 -4.73 -19.65
CA ARG A 94 16.82 -3.53 -20.04
C ARG A 94 16.30 -2.32 -19.27
N ALA A 95 17.15 -1.32 -19.02
CA ALA A 95 16.74 -0.12 -18.28
C ALA A 95 15.58 0.64 -18.95
N SER A 96 15.63 0.82 -20.27
CA SER A 96 14.55 1.44 -21.04
C SER A 96 13.21 0.70 -20.89
N VAL A 97 13.24 -0.64 -20.85
CA VAL A 97 12.05 -1.47 -20.66
C VAL A 97 11.48 -1.29 -19.26
N PHE A 98 12.33 -1.25 -18.23
CA PHE A 98 11.89 -0.99 -16.85
C PHE A 98 11.19 0.36 -16.72
N TYR A 99 11.81 1.43 -17.23
CA TYR A 99 11.23 2.78 -17.16
C TYR A 99 9.98 2.94 -18.05
N GLY A 100 9.97 2.30 -19.23
CA GLY A 100 8.79 2.25 -20.10
C GLY A 100 7.62 1.52 -19.45
N MET A 101 7.88 0.37 -18.81
CA MET A 101 6.88 -0.37 -18.03
C MET A 101 6.38 0.46 -16.85
N PHE A 102 7.26 1.19 -16.16
CA PHE A 102 6.87 2.05 -15.06
C PHE A 102 5.95 3.19 -15.53
N ALA A 103 6.32 3.88 -16.61
CA ALA A 103 5.52 4.96 -17.19
C ALA A 103 4.17 4.45 -17.69
N LEU A 104 4.16 3.32 -18.40
CA LEU A 104 2.93 2.68 -18.87
C LEU A 104 2.04 2.27 -17.69
N GLY A 105 2.61 1.61 -16.67
CA GLY A 105 1.88 1.18 -15.48
C GLY A 105 1.26 2.34 -14.70
N LEU A 106 1.97 3.47 -14.60
CA LEU A 106 1.44 4.69 -13.97
C LEU A 106 0.30 5.30 -14.80
N ALA A 107 0.47 5.41 -16.12
CA ALA A 107 -0.56 5.95 -17.00
C ALA A 107 -1.83 5.10 -16.99
N THR A 108 -1.69 3.76 -17.05
CA THR A 108 -2.84 2.86 -16.99
C THR A 108 -3.50 2.83 -15.62
N ALA A 109 -2.74 2.90 -14.52
CA ALA A 109 -3.30 3.00 -13.18
C ALA A 109 -4.12 4.30 -13.02
N CYS A 110 -3.61 5.43 -13.50
CA CYS A 110 -4.32 6.71 -13.46
C CYS A 110 -5.63 6.67 -14.27
N ALA A 111 -5.57 6.20 -15.51
CA ALA A 111 -6.76 6.01 -16.33
C ALA A 111 -7.76 5.04 -15.66
N THR A 112 -7.28 3.95 -15.07
CA THR A 112 -8.14 2.97 -14.39
C THR A 112 -8.85 3.58 -13.19
N VAL A 113 -8.14 4.34 -12.34
CA VAL A 113 -8.76 5.03 -11.21
C VAL A 113 -9.85 5.99 -11.69
N MET A 114 -9.59 6.76 -12.74
CA MET A 114 -10.59 7.68 -13.30
C MET A 114 -11.83 6.92 -13.78
N LEU A 115 -11.64 5.97 -14.69
CA LEU A 115 -12.72 5.21 -15.34
C LEU A 115 -13.53 4.38 -14.36
N VAL A 116 -12.89 3.71 -13.40
CA VAL A 116 -13.59 2.91 -12.36
C VAL A 116 -14.52 3.81 -11.56
N SER A 117 -14.04 4.98 -11.14
CA SER A 117 -14.89 5.82 -10.32
C SER A 117 -16.02 6.50 -11.08
N ASP A 118 -15.85 6.71 -12.39
CA ASP A 118 -16.93 7.20 -13.25
C ASP A 118 -17.96 6.08 -13.49
N GLU A 119 -17.50 4.86 -13.81
CA GLU A 119 -18.36 3.68 -14.03
C GLU A 119 -19.18 3.31 -12.79
N PHE A 120 -18.58 3.38 -11.60
CA PHE A 120 -19.26 3.01 -10.37
C PHE A 120 -19.96 4.17 -9.66
N ASP A 121 -19.90 5.40 -10.17
CA ASP A 121 -20.35 6.60 -9.46
C ASP A 121 -19.77 6.62 -8.02
N ASP A 122 -18.44 6.71 -7.93
CA ASP A 122 -17.64 6.61 -6.70
C ASP A 122 -17.10 7.99 -6.27
N PRO A 123 -17.95 8.88 -5.71
CA PRO A 123 -17.62 10.28 -5.48
C PRO A 123 -16.48 10.48 -4.49
N PHE A 124 -16.28 9.55 -3.56
CA PHE A 124 -15.20 9.59 -2.57
C PHE A 124 -14.04 8.64 -2.92
N GLY A 125 -14.13 7.92 -4.05
CA GLY A 125 -13.08 6.98 -4.46
C GLY A 125 -12.92 5.76 -3.57
N ALA A 126 -13.92 5.44 -2.73
CA ALA A 126 -13.83 4.35 -1.79
C ALA A 126 -13.75 2.99 -2.51
N ARG A 127 -14.55 2.75 -3.55
CA ARG A 127 -14.50 1.50 -4.32
C ARG A 127 -13.16 1.34 -5.03
N ALA A 128 -12.66 2.42 -5.65
CA ALA A 128 -11.33 2.44 -6.25
C ALA A 128 -10.23 2.19 -5.19
N ALA A 129 -10.32 2.83 -4.02
CA ALA A 129 -9.36 2.71 -2.92
C ALA A 129 -9.30 1.30 -2.33
N PHE A 130 -10.44 0.70 -2.02
CA PHE A 130 -10.48 -0.66 -1.50
C PHE A 130 -10.12 -1.70 -2.58
N GLY A 131 -10.53 -1.47 -3.84
CA GLY A 131 -10.16 -2.33 -4.97
C GLY A 131 -8.65 -2.40 -5.18
N GLN A 132 -7.97 -1.24 -5.24
CA GLN A 132 -6.51 -1.21 -5.37
C GLN A 132 -5.81 -1.71 -4.11
N ASN A 133 -6.40 -1.54 -2.92
CA ASN A 133 -5.81 -2.05 -1.69
C ASN A 133 -5.86 -3.59 -1.61
N LEU A 134 -6.88 -4.24 -2.16
CA LEU A 134 -6.89 -5.70 -2.34
C LEU A 134 -5.74 -6.15 -3.24
N LEU A 135 -5.55 -5.48 -4.38
CA LEU A 135 -4.40 -5.70 -5.27
C LEU A 135 -3.07 -5.50 -4.52
N MET A 136 -2.98 -4.45 -3.70
CA MET A 136 -1.80 -4.18 -2.88
C MET A 136 -1.52 -5.29 -1.88
N SER A 137 -2.52 -5.77 -1.16
CA SER A 137 -2.37 -6.86 -0.18
C SER A 137 -1.84 -8.14 -0.83
N GLY A 138 -2.36 -8.51 -2.01
CA GLY A 138 -1.82 -9.62 -2.79
C GLY A 138 -0.39 -9.35 -3.28
N ALA A 139 -0.10 -8.13 -3.75
CA ALA A 139 1.21 -7.76 -4.27
C ALA A 139 2.31 -7.77 -3.20
N PHE A 140 2.00 -7.43 -1.94
CA PHE A 140 2.95 -7.54 -0.83
C PHE A 140 3.37 -9.00 -0.58
N LEU A 141 2.43 -9.95 -0.60
CA LEU A 141 2.76 -11.38 -0.53
C LEU A 141 3.66 -11.83 -1.67
N MET A 142 3.33 -11.43 -2.90
CA MET A 142 4.13 -11.78 -4.08
C MET A 142 5.53 -11.17 -4.00
N MET A 143 5.66 -9.94 -3.52
CA MET A 143 6.95 -9.28 -3.31
C MET A 143 7.79 -9.98 -2.25
N LEU A 144 7.19 -10.40 -1.13
CA LEU A 144 7.87 -11.21 -0.10
C LEU A 144 8.36 -12.54 -0.68
N HIS A 145 7.51 -13.24 -1.43
CA HIS A 145 7.86 -14.51 -2.05
C HIS A 145 8.97 -14.35 -3.09
N ALA A 146 8.84 -13.41 -4.01
CA ALA A 146 9.81 -13.16 -5.08
C ALA A 146 11.20 -12.77 -4.55
N ARG A 147 11.26 -12.05 -3.43
CA ARG A 147 12.53 -11.62 -2.81
C ARG A 147 13.18 -12.69 -1.94
N GLY A 148 12.43 -13.68 -1.47
CA GLY A 148 12.91 -14.69 -0.52
C GLY A 148 13.50 -14.09 0.77
N SER A 149 13.19 -12.83 1.09
CA SER A 149 13.77 -12.05 2.18
C SER A 149 12.85 -10.89 2.56
N LEU A 150 13.07 -10.32 3.75
CA LEU A 150 12.31 -9.16 4.23
C LEU A 150 12.76 -7.83 3.62
N ARG A 151 13.57 -7.82 2.55
CA ARG A 151 14.05 -6.58 1.94
C ARG A 151 12.86 -5.72 1.49
N GLY A 152 12.87 -4.44 1.88
CA GLY A 152 11.80 -3.47 1.63
C GLY A 152 10.53 -3.72 2.43
N GLN A 153 10.50 -4.70 3.34
CA GLN A 153 9.30 -5.10 4.08
C GLN A 153 9.61 -5.25 5.57
N SER A 154 8.59 -5.16 6.42
CA SER A 154 8.75 -5.37 7.86
C SER A 154 7.44 -5.75 8.53
N ALA A 155 7.52 -6.37 9.71
CA ALA A 155 6.35 -6.73 10.49
C ALA A 155 5.54 -5.49 10.91
N SER A 156 6.22 -4.36 11.16
CA SER A 156 5.56 -3.09 11.50
C SER A 156 4.80 -2.52 10.30
N ILE A 157 5.34 -2.60 9.08
CA ILE A 157 4.62 -2.21 7.86
C ILE A 157 3.35 -3.06 7.70
N ALA A 158 3.49 -4.39 7.82
CA ALA A 158 2.35 -5.31 7.68
C ALA A 158 1.25 -5.03 8.73
N LEU A 159 1.63 -4.85 9.99
CA LEU A 159 0.68 -4.57 11.07
C LEU A 159 0.01 -3.20 10.89
N CYS A 160 0.77 -2.14 10.64
CA CYS A 160 0.21 -0.79 10.47
C CYS A 160 -0.72 -0.74 9.25
N LYS A 161 -0.36 -1.36 8.13
CA LYS A 161 -1.22 -1.43 6.93
C LYS A 161 -2.55 -2.11 7.25
N MET A 162 -2.48 -3.27 7.90
CA MET A 162 -3.65 -4.07 8.27
C MET A 162 -4.57 -3.28 9.21
N MET A 163 -4.01 -2.63 10.23
CA MET A 163 -4.79 -1.81 11.17
C MET A 163 -5.39 -0.58 10.48
N GLY A 164 -4.62 0.09 9.62
CA GLY A 164 -5.08 1.25 8.86
C GLY A 164 -6.28 0.92 7.98
N THR A 165 -6.18 -0.16 7.20
CA THR A 165 -7.29 -0.64 6.39
C THR A 165 -8.44 -1.15 7.25
N GLY A 166 -8.17 -1.91 8.30
CA GLY A 166 -9.19 -2.47 9.17
C GLY A 166 -10.07 -1.40 9.83
N MET A 167 -9.47 -0.29 10.27
CA MET A 167 -10.22 0.84 10.80
C MET A 167 -11.06 1.54 9.74
N ALA A 168 -10.53 1.75 8.53
CA ALA A 168 -11.29 2.32 7.42
C ALA A 168 -12.46 1.41 6.98
N SER A 169 -12.22 0.11 6.85
CA SER A 169 -13.25 -0.89 6.57
C SER A 169 -14.34 -0.89 7.65
N LEU A 170 -13.97 -0.82 8.93
CA LEU A 170 -14.93 -0.77 10.03
C LEU A 170 -15.74 0.53 10.01
N ALA A 171 -15.11 1.66 9.68
CA ALA A 171 -15.79 2.95 9.54
C ALA A 171 -16.88 2.87 8.46
N PHE A 172 -16.55 2.37 7.27
CA PHE A 172 -17.50 2.21 6.17
C PHE A 172 -18.55 1.13 6.43
N ALA A 173 -18.21 0.05 7.13
CA ALA A 173 -19.18 -1.01 7.45
C ALA A 173 -20.23 -0.55 8.48
N LEU A 174 -19.84 0.25 9.47
CA LEU A 174 -20.75 0.75 10.50
C LEU A 174 -21.51 2.00 10.07
N HIS A 175 -20.92 2.83 9.21
CA HIS A 175 -21.47 4.10 8.78
C HIS A 175 -21.21 4.33 7.28
N PRO A 176 -21.82 3.53 6.38
CA PRO A 176 -21.62 3.69 4.94
C PRO A 176 -22.12 5.07 4.50
N PRO A 177 -21.29 5.89 3.81
CA PRO A 177 -21.75 7.18 3.31
C PRO A 177 -22.88 7.00 2.30
N LYS A 178 -24.00 7.68 2.55
CA LYS A 178 -25.21 7.61 1.74
C LYS A 178 -25.20 8.68 0.63
N PRO A 179 -25.91 8.45 -0.50
CA PRO A 179 -26.54 7.19 -0.89
C PRO A 179 -25.56 6.19 -1.52
N SER A 180 -24.35 6.64 -1.90
CA SER A 180 -23.47 5.90 -2.82
C SER A 180 -22.99 4.55 -2.32
N TYR A 181 -22.94 4.29 -1.00
CA TYR A 181 -22.35 3.05 -0.47
C TYR A 181 -23.28 2.21 0.41
N GLU A 182 -24.53 2.63 0.65
CA GLU A 182 -25.43 1.96 1.60
C GLU A 182 -25.73 0.51 1.19
N ASP A 183 -25.99 0.27 -0.10
CA ASP A 183 -26.33 -1.05 -0.64
C ASP A 183 -25.15 -1.75 -1.34
N SER A 184 -23.92 -1.29 -1.06
CA SER A 184 -22.74 -1.83 -1.74
C SER A 184 -22.41 -3.24 -1.26
N VAL A 185 -22.64 -4.25 -2.11
CA VAL A 185 -22.18 -5.63 -1.86
C VAL A 185 -20.68 -5.81 -2.07
N LEU A 186 -20.06 -4.96 -2.90
CA LEU A 186 -18.64 -5.02 -3.23
C LEU A 186 -17.77 -4.65 -2.04
N LEU A 187 -18.13 -3.61 -1.29
CA LEU A 187 -17.32 -3.09 -0.19
C LEU A 187 -17.13 -4.11 0.95
N PRO A 188 -18.17 -4.77 1.49
CA PRO A 188 -18.01 -5.84 2.48
C PRO A 188 -17.14 -6.99 1.98
N PHE A 189 -17.30 -7.40 0.72
CA PHE A 189 -16.43 -8.41 0.11
C PHE A 189 -14.97 -7.95 0.10
N LEU A 190 -14.69 -6.70 -0.30
CA LEU A 190 -13.33 -6.15 -0.29
C LEU A 190 -12.77 -6.09 1.13
N PHE A 191 -13.56 -5.65 2.12
CA PHE A 191 -13.12 -5.52 3.51
C PHE A 191 -12.63 -6.85 4.09
N VAL A 192 -13.45 -7.89 3.95
CA VAL A 192 -13.13 -9.23 4.46
C VAL A 192 -11.94 -9.81 3.70
N THR A 193 -11.95 -9.71 2.37
CA THR A 193 -10.88 -10.27 1.53
C THR A 193 -9.54 -9.60 1.82
N ILE A 194 -9.50 -8.27 1.92
CA ILE A 194 -8.28 -7.53 2.26
C ILE A 194 -7.76 -7.95 3.64
N LEU A 195 -8.64 -8.05 4.64
CA LEU A 195 -8.25 -8.49 5.98
C LEU A 195 -7.61 -9.89 5.95
N VAL A 196 -8.18 -10.82 5.19
CA VAL A 196 -7.62 -12.17 5.01
C VAL A 196 -6.22 -12.10 4.40
N TYR A 197 -6.03 -11.37 3.30
CA TYR A 197 -4.70 -11.22 2.69
C TYR A 197 -3.69 -10.54 3.61
N ASP A 198 -4.11 -9.52 4.36
CA ASP A 198 -3.24 -8.80 5.28
C ASP A 198 -2.83 -9.65 6.49
N VAL A 199 -3.73 -10.50 7.01
CA VAL A 199 -3.41 -11.48 8.05
C VAL A 199 -2.41 -12.51 7.53
N ILE A 200 -2.63 -13.06 6.33
CA ILE A 200 -1.69 -14.00 5.69
C ILE A 200 -0.32 -13.34 5.51
N TYR A 201 -0.28 -12.11 5.03
CA TYR A 201 0.94 -11.33 4.85
C TYR A 201 1.69 -11.08 6.16
N LEU A 202 0.99 -10.64 7.20
CA LEU A 202 1.57 -10.43 8.53
C LEU A 202 2.18 -11.72 9.08
N ILE A 203 1.45 -12.85 8.99
CA ILE A 203 1.96 -14.16 9.42
C ILE A 203 3.21 -14.55 8.62
N ALA A 204 3.19 -14.38 7.30
CA ALA A 204 4.32 -14.70 6.43
C ALA A 204 5.57 -13.88 6.78
N VAL A 205 5.41 -12.57 7.01
CA VAL A 205 6.50 -11.67 7.43
C VAL A 205 7.05 -12.07 8.81
N LEU A 206 6.19 -12.40 9.78
CA LEU A 206 6.61 -12.85 11.11
C LEU A 206 7.39 -14.16 11.05
N ARG A 207 6.97 -15.11 10.21
CA ARG A 207 7.69 -16.37 9.97
C ARG A 207 9.05 -16.13 9.33
N ALA A 208 9.12 -15.30 8.28
CA ALA A 208 10.38 -14.94 7.63
C ALA A 208 11.34 -14.23 8.59
N ARG A 209 10.83 -13.37 9.48
CA ARG A 209 11.62 -12.71 10.52
C ARG A 209 12.23 -13.72 11.49
N ARG A 210 11.44 -14.68 11.98
CA ARG A 210 11.94 -15.73 12.90
C ARG A 210 13.02 -16.60 12.26
N GLN A 211 12.85 -16.96 10.99
CA GLN A 211 13.85 -17.72 10.24
C GLN A 211 15.16 -16.95 10.05
N ALA A 212 15.07 -15.63 9.86
CA ALA A 212 16.26 -14.77 9.76
C ALA A 212 17.00 -14.64 11.10
N THR A 213 16.29 -14.59 12.24
CA THR A 213 16.90 -14.51 13.58
C THR A 213 17.36 -15.85 14.13
N GLY A 214 16.74 -16.95 13.68
CA GLY A 214 17.01 -18.32 14.13
C GLY A 214 18.13 -19.05 13.37
N LYS A 215 18.89 -18.36 12.52
CA LYS A 215 20.15 -18.85 11.95
C LYS A 215 21.34 -18.21 12.69
N PRO A 216 21.84 -18.80 13.79
CA PRO A 216 23.19 -18.50 14.25
C PRO A 216 24.20 -18.96 13.18
N GLY A 217 25.33 -18.26 13.08
CA GLY A 217 26.35 -18.47 12.05
C GLY A 217 26.76 -19.94 11.90
N ARG A 218 26.67 -20.46 10.67
CA ARG A 218 27.16 -21.79 10.29
C ARG A 218 28.67 -21.78 10.00
N ASP A 219 29.38 -20.73 10.47
CA ASP A 219 30.76 -20.44 10.07
C ASP A 219 31.78 -20.64 11.22
N GLU A 220 31.36 -20.92 12.45
CA GLU A 220 32.30 -21.21 13.55
C GLU A 220 32.68 -22.70 13.67
N GLU A 221 31.92 -23.62 13.10
CA GLU A 221 32.15 -25.08 13.27
C GLU A 221 33.22 -25.69 12.34
N THR A 222 33.80 -24.91 11.43
CA THR A 222 34.81 -25.44 10.47
C THR A 222 36.25 -25.16 10.91
N HIS A 223 36.48 -24.26 11.87
CA HIS A 223 37.84 -23.93 12.33
C HIS A 223 38.31 -24.74 13.56
N GLU A 224 37.42 -25.42 14.28
CA GLU A 224 37.78 -26.20 15.47
C GLU A 224 38.03 -27.69 15.19
N ARG A 225 37.85 -28.15 13.95
CA ARG A 225 38.21 -29.51 13.52
C ARG A 225 39.57 -29.62 12.81
N ALA A 226 40.36 -28.54 12.84
CA ALA A 226 41.67 -28.47 12.19
C ALA A 226 42.81 -28.00 13.12
N ALA A 227 42.61 -28.04 14.45
CA ALA A 227 43.64 -27.87 15.46
C ALA A 227 43.78 -29.16 16.28
#